data_AF-A0A8J8E4P7-F1
#
_entry.id   AF-A0A8J8E4P7-F1
#
_cell.length_a   1.000
_cell.length_b   1.000
_cell.length_c   1.000
_cell.angle_alpha   90.00
_cell.angle_beta   90.00
_cell.angle_gamma   90.00
#
_symmetry.space_group_name_H-M   'P 1'
#
loop_
_entity.id
_entity.type
_entity.pdbx_description
1 polymer ?
#
loop_
_entity_poly.entity_id
_entity_poly.type
_entity_poly.pdbx_seq_one_letter_code
_entity_poly.pdbx_strand_id
1 'polypeptide(L)'
;MFLKGKIRGGPQKVLDYRVLPTVLRALPDRKVLITRKMPGEVPDSDVVHIWVTRVRHPQAVEPTNLYVIEQRVWDSLSKGARNVILDAFEYLLLENGLERTLRFVGKLRDMTLLSNSNFYVTVSDGVDERVLAMLKRIVE
;
A
#
# COMPACT_ATOMS: atom_id res chain seq x y z
N MET A 1 -4.80 41.26 -13.37
CA MET A 1 -3.44 40.92 -13.85
C MET A 1 -2.97 39.69 -13.07
N PHE A 2 -2.82 38.55 -13.77
CA PHE A 2 -2.06 37.32 -13.47
C PHE A 2 -1.97 36.81 -12.00
N LEU A 3 -2.30 35.56 -11.62
CA LEU A 3 -2.28 34.28 -12.33
C LEU A 3 -3.29 33.29 -11.73
N LYS A 4 -4.01 32.61 -12.63
CA LYS A 4 -4.58 31.27 -12.40
C LYS A 4 -3.45 30.30 -12.03
N GLY A 5 -3.62 29.58 -10.93
CA GLY A 5 -2.81 28.41 -10.58
C GLY A 5 -3.70 27.29 -10.07
N LYS A 6 -4.49 26.66 -10.96
CA LYS A 6 -5.06 25.33 -10.68
C LYS A 6 -3.87 24.39 -10.51
N ILE A 7 -3.57 24.00 -9.27
CA ILE A 7 -2.64 22.92 -9.00
C ILE A 7 -3.26 21.66 -9.62
N ARG A 8 -2.59 21.16 -10.66
CA ARG A 8 -2.80 19.83 -11.24
C ARG A 8 -2.38 18.81 -10.18
N GLY A 9 -3.31 18.31 -9.37
CA GLY A 9 -3.05 17.20 -8.46
C GLY A 9 -4.09 16.11 -8.70
N GLY A 10 -3.67 14.94 -9.15
CA GLY A 10 -4.50 13.74 -9.03
C GLY A 10 -4.80 13.46 -7.55
N PRO A 11 -5.72 12.53 -7.23
CA PRO A 11 -5.97 12.15 -5.85
C PRO A 11 -4.66 11.67 -5.21
N GLN A 12 -4.27 12.29 -4.09
CA GLN A 12 -3.09 11.93 -3.31
C GLN A 12 -3.09 10.42 -3.03
N LYS A 13 -1.96 9.76 -3.27
CA LYS A 13 -1.86 8.29 -3.14
C LYS A 13 -0.98 7.88 -1.96
N VAL A 14 -0.12 8.78 -1.48
CA VAL A 14 0.61 8.61 -0.21
C VAL A 14 -0.16 9.32 0.90
N LEU A 15 -0.70 8.55 1.83
CA LEU A 15 -1.68 8.98 2.82
C LEU A 15 -1.14 8.84 4.25
N ASP A 16 -1.76 9.56 5.19
CA ASP A 16 -1.52 9.34 6.61
C ASP A 16 -2.15 8.02 7.09
N TYR A 17 -1.44 7.22 7.88
CA TYR A 17 -1.96 5.95 8.39
C TYR A 17 -3.26 6.08 9.19
N ARG A 18 -3.52 7.23 9.82
CA ARG A 18 -4.74 7.51 10.59
C ARG A 18 -5.98 7.54 9.70
N VAL A 19 -5.84 7.84 8.41
CA VAL A 19 -6.98 7.86 7.48
C VAL A 19 -7.33 6.48 6.92
N LEU A 20 -6.53 5.44 7.18
CA LEU A 20 -6.77 4.08 6.67
C LEU A 20 -8.20 3.59 6.90
N PRO A 21 -8.81 3.70 8.12
CA PRO A 21 -10.18 3.22 8.33
C PRO A 21 -11.20 3.94 7.44
N THR A 22 -10.98 5.22 7.16
CA THR A 22 -11.84 6.01 6.27
C THR A 22 -11.65 5.60 4.82
N VAL A 23 -10.41 5.37 4.38
CA VAL A 23 -10.10 4.89 3.02
C VAL A 23 -10.72 3.52 2.78
N LEU A 24 -10.59 2.58 3.73
CA LEU A 24 -11.17 1.24 3.59
C LEU A 24 -12.70 1.30 3.43
N ARG A 25 -13.39 2.13 4.23
CA ARG A 25 -14.85 2.32 4.14
C ARG A 25 -15.29 3.05 2.86
N ALA A 26 -14.49 3.98 2.36
CA ALA A 26 -14.84 4.78 1.19
C ALA A 26 -14.66 4.02 -0.14
N LEU A 27 -13.88 2.94 -0.16
CA LEU A 27 -13.62 2.13 -1.34
C LEU A 27 -14.58 0.93 -1.35
N PRO A 28 -15.66 0.94 -2.16
CA PRO A 28 -16.66 -0.13 -2.16
C PRO A 28 -16.13 -1.41 -2.85
N ASP A 29 -15.13 -1.29 -3.71
CA ASP A 29 -14.61 -2.43 -4.45
C ASP A 29 -13.74 -3.35 -3.57
N ARG A 30 -13.61 -4.60 -4.03
CA ARG A 30 -12.64 -5.55 -3.51
C ARG A 30 -11.25 -4.95 -3.50
N LYS A 31 -10.56 -5.10 -2.38
CA LYS A 31 -9.28 -4.43 -2.10
C LYS A 31 -8.29 -5.36 -1.44
N VAL A 32 -7.01 -5.15 -1.69
CA VAL A 32 -5.91 -5.85 -1.02
C VAL A 32 -5.33 -4.92 0.04
N LEU A 33 -5.23 -5.40 1.28
CA LEU A 33 -4.59 -4.66 2.37
C LEU A 33 -3.33 -5.40 2.82
N ILE A 34 -2.18 -4.75 2.65
CA ILE A 34 -0.88 -5.22 3.13
C ILE A 34 -0.59 -4.45 4.42
N THR A 35 -0.71 -5.10 5.58
CA THR A 35 -0.60 -4.41 6.88
C THR A 35 0.00 -5.32 7.94
N ARG A 36 0.42 -4.71 9.05
CA ARG A 36 0.83 -5.42 10.27
C ARG A 36 -0.34 -5.81 11.18
N LYS A 37 -1.52 -5.23 10.97
CA LYS A 37 -2.72 -5.51 11.79
C LYS A 37 -3.13 -6.96 11.60
N MET A 38 -3.49 -7.64 12.69
CA MET A 38 -3.86 -9.05 12.63
C MET A 38 -5.21 -9.23 11.89
N PRO A 39 -5.41 -10.33 11.14
CA PRO A 39 -6.74 -10.67 10.64
C PRO A 39 -7.77 -10.69 11.78
N GLY A 40 -8.88 -9.95 11.62
CA GLY A 40 -9.89 -9.72 12.66
C GLY A 40 -9.92 -8.30 13.22
N GLU A 41 -8.81 -7.56 13.15
CA GLU A 41 -8.78 -6.12 13.51
C GLU A 41 -9.35 -5.22 12.40
N VAL A 42 -9.51 -5.77 11.19
CA VAL A 42 -10.05 -5.07 10.02
C VAL A 42 -11.38 -5.73 9.63
N PRO A 43 -12.53 -5.10 9.90
CA PRO A 43 -13.84 -5.76 9.90
C PRO A 43 -14.51 -5.91 8.52
N ASP A 44 -13.79 -5.86 7.41
CA ASP A 44 -14.39 -5.67 6.08
C ASP A 44 -14.32 -6.94 5.21
N SER A 45 -15.48 -7.45 4.77
CA SER A 45 -15.58 -8.71 3.99
C SER A 45 -14.93 -8.64 2.61
N ASP A 46 -14.76 -7.44 2.07
CA ASP A 46 -14.19 -7.21 0.73
C ASP A 46 -12.68 -6.90 0.74
N VAL A 47 -12.01 -7.19 1.87
CA VAL A 47 -10.55 -7.02 2.03
C VAL A 47 -9.84 -8.37 1.93
N VAL A 48 -9.00 -8.51 0.91
CA VAL A 48 -7.97 -9.56 0.89
C VAL A 48 -6.82 -9.11 1.80
N HIS A 49 -6.69 -9.76 2.94
CA HIS A 49 -5.73 -9.37 3.96
C HIS A 49 -4.38 -10.08 3.78
N ILE A 50 -3.31 -9.30 3.64
CA ILE A 50 -1.92 -9.79 3.66
C ILE A 50 -1.29 -9.30 4.97
N TRP A 51 -1.29 -10.18 5.97
CA TRP A 51 -0.73 -9.89 7.28
C TRP A 51 0.78 -10.07 7.28
N VAL A 52 1.50 -8.95 7.34
CA VAL A 52 2.96 -8.91 7.33
C VAL A 52 3.49 -8.94 8.75
N THR A 53 4.20 -10.00 9.12
CA THR A 53 4.71 -10.20 10.49
C THR A 53 5.80 -11.26 10.54
N ARG A 54 6.67 -11.19 11.55
CA ARG A 54 7.63 -12.26 11.92
C ARG A 54 7.01 -13.33 12.83
N VAL A 55 5.76 -13.16 13.26
CA VAL A 55 5.06 -14.14 14.09
C VAL A 55 4.76 -15.36 13.23
N ARG A 56 5.20 -16.55 13.70
CA ARG A 56 4.90 -17.82 13.03
C ARG A 56 3.40 -18.10 13.12
N HIS A 57 2.70 -17.95 11.99
CA HIS A 57 1.27 -18.22 11.89
C HIS A 57 0.91 -18.66 10.46
N PRO A 58 -0.08 -19.55 10.25
CA PRO A 58 -0.45 -20.02 8.91
C PRO A 58 -0.88 -18.90 7.94
N GLN A 59 -1.42 -17.80 8.45
CA GLN A 59 -1.84 -16.65 7.64
C GLN A 59 -0.78 -15.55 7.51
N ALA A 60 0.32 -15.64 8.25
CA ALA A 60 1.38 -14.63 8.24
C ALA A 60 2.21 -14.69 6.95
N VAL A 61 2.71 -13.52 6.54
CA VAL A 61 3.74 -13.38 5.52
C VAL A 61 4.93 -12.67 6.14
N GLU A 62 6.10 -13.32 6.10
CA GLU A 62 7.35 -12.71 6.57
C GLU A 62 7.64 -11.43 5.77
N PRO A 63 8.04 -10.32 6.41
CA PRO A 63 8.31 -9.05 5.74
C PRO A 63 9.44 -9.11 4.72
N THR A 64 10.35 -10.09 4.85
CA THR A 64 11.44 -10.31 3.90
C THR A 64 11.02 -11.10 2.65
N ASN A 65 9.85 -11.74 2.69
CA ASN A 65 9.30 -12.55 1.59
C ASN A 65 8.46 -11.69 0.65
N LEU A 66 9.05 -10.61 0.14
CA LEU A 66 8.37 -9.64 -0.74
C LEU A 66 7.70 -10.29 -1.96
N TYR A 67 8.35 -11.30 -2.56
CA TYR A 67 7.79 -12.11 -3.66
C TYR A 67 6.42 -12.73 -3.32
N VAL A 68 6.22 -13.18 -2.07
CA VAL A 68 4.95 -13.78 -1.65
C VAL A 68 3.86 -12.70 -1.57
N ILE A 69 4.21 -11.51 -1.12
CA ILE A 69 3.29 -10.36 -1.10
C ILE A 69 2.92 -9.98 -2.54
N GLU A 70 3.91 -9.89 -3.44
CA GLU A 70 3.69 -9.61 -4.87
C GLU A 70 2.74 -10.63 -5.49
N GLN A 71 2.99 -11.93 -5.32
CA GLN A 71 2.13 -12.97 -5.89
C GLN A 71 0.68 -12.86 -5.38
N ARG A 72 0.48 -12.64 -4.08
CA ARG A 72 -0.87 -12.48 -3.51
C ARG A 72 -1.59 -11.25 -4.03
N VAL A 73 -0.87 -10.14 -4.24
CA VAL A 73 -1.42 -8.94 -4.88
C VAL A 73 -1.81 -9.24 -6.32
N TRP A 74 -0.93 -9.89 -7.10
CA TRP A 74 -1.20 -10.26 -8.49
C TRP A 74 -2.43 -11.15 -8.62
N ASP A 75 -2.54 -12.18 -7.79
CA ASP A 75 -3.66 -13.11 -7.79
C ASP A 75 -4.98 -12.40 -7.45
N SER A 76 -4.91 -11.40 -6.56
CA SER A 76 -6.09 -10.64 -6.15
C SER A 76 -6.54 -9.66 -7.23
N LEU A 77 -5.60 -8.95 -7.87
CA LEU A 77 -5.86 -8.08 -9.02
C LEU A 77 -6.45 -8.89 -10.18
N SER A 78 -5.88 -10.06 -10.48
CA SER A 78 -6.39 -10.99 -11.49
C SER A 78 -7.81 -11.51 -11.20
N LYS A 79 -8.22 -11.49 -9.92
CA LYS A 79 -9.57 -11.85 -9.47
C LYS A 79 -10.47 -10.62 -9.23
N GLY A 80 -10.11 -9.47 -9.80
CA GLY A 80 -10.95 -8.27 -9.83
C GLY A 80 -10.80 -7.31 -8.65
N ALA A 81 -9.77 -7.45 -7.81
CA ALA A 81 -9.46 -6.39 -6.85
C ALA A 81 -9.14 -5.09 -7.58
N ARG A 82 -9.75 -3.98 -7.16
CA ARG A 82 -9.59 -2.65 -7.80
C ARG A 82 -8.68 -1.72 -7.03
N ASN A 83 -8.32 -2.07 -5.79
CA ASN A 83 -7.51 -1.23 -4.92
C ASN A 83 -6.47 -2.08 -4.18
N VAL A 84 -5.25 -1.58 -4.08
CA VAL A 84 -4.17 -2.14 -3.26
C VAL A 84 -3.73 -1.06 -2.29
N ILE A 85 -3.73 -1.37 -0.99
CA ILE A 85 -3.29 -0.47 0.07
C ILE A 85 -2.10 -1.09 0.79
N LEU A 86 -0.95 -0.40 0.77
CA LEU A 86 0.23 -0.73 1.54
C LEU A 86 0.27 0.09 2.83
N ASP A 87 -0.06 -0.55 3.95
CA ASP A 87 -0.07 0.01 5.30
C ASP A 87 1.06 -0.52 6.19
N ALA A 88 2.04 -1.17 5.58
CA ALA A 88 3.23 -1.71 6.23
C ALA A 88 4.54 -1.09 5.73
N PHE A 89 4.50 0.09 5.10
CA PHE A 89 5.66 0.68 4.43
C PHE A 89 6.87 0.82 5.36
N GLU A 90 6.73 1.48 6.52
CA GLU A 90 7.84 1.66 7.45
C GLU A 90 8.37 0.34 8.01
N TYR A 91 7.49 -0.65 8.16
CA TYR A 91 7.91 -1.96 8.61
C TYR A 91 8.73 -2.69 7.56
N LEU A 92 8.29 -2.68 6.30
CA LEU A 92 9.08 -3.23 5.20
C LEU A 92 10.41 -2.50 5.05
N LEU A 93 10.41 -1.17 5.22
CA LEU A 93 11.61 -0.33 5.23
C LEU A 93 12.62 -0.77 6.29
N LEU A 94 12.14 -1.00 7.53
CA LEU A 94 12.96 -1.48 8.65
C LEU A 94 13.54 -2.88 8.36
N GLU A 95 12.73 -3.76 7.78
CA GLU A 95 13.04 -5.18 7.59
C GLU A 95 13.92 -5.46 6.37
N ASN A 96 13.79 -4.65 5.31
CA ASN A 96 14.40 -4.89 4.01
C ASN A 96 15.38 -3.79 3.57
N GLY A 97 15.41 -2.67 4.27
CA GLY A 97 16.13 -1.47 3.85
C GLY A 97 15.40 -0.67 2.77
N LEU A 98 15.89 0.54 2.54
CA LEU A 98 15.27 1.55 1.69
C LEU A 98 15.14 1.11 0.23
N GLU A 99 16.25 0.71 -0.38
CA GLU A 99 16.28 0.42 -1.80
C GLU A 99 15.32 -0.73 -2.16
N ARG A 100 15.38 -1.82 -1.41
CA ARG A 100 14.54 -2.99 -1.65
C ARG A 100 13.06 -2.68 -1.45
N THR A 101 12.73 -1.87 -0.44
CA THR A 101 11.36 -1.45 -0.17
C THR A 101 10.81 -0.55 -1.28
N LEU A 102 11.58 0.45 -1.74
CA LEU A 102 11.13 1.34 -2.81
C LEU A 102 10.97 0.61 -4.15
N ARG A 103 11.85 -0.34 -4.48
CA ARG A 103 11.69 -1.19 -5.67
C ARG A 103 10.42 -2.03 -5.61
N PHE A 104 10.12 -2.60 -4.44
CA PHE A 104 8.90 -3.36 -4.19
C PHE A 104 7.65 -2.47 -4.34
N VAL A 105 7.64 -1.27 -3.76
CA VAL A 105 6.55 -0.29 -3.93
C VAL A 105 6.32 0.06 -5.40
N GLY A 106 7.41 0.31 -6.15
CA GLY A 106 7.32 0.58 -7.59
C GLY A 106 6.69 -0.58 -8.35
N LYS A 107 7.10 -1.82 -8.05
CA LYS A 107 6.51 -3.01 -8.66
C LYS A 107 5.02 -3.16 -8.36
N LEU A 108 4.60 -2.91 -7.12
CA LEU A 108 3.18 -2.92 -6.77
C LEU A 108 2.39 -1.85 -7.55
N ARG A 109 2.92 -0.63 -7.68
CA ARG A 109 2.31 0.41 -8.53
C ARG A 109 2.13 -0.10 -9.95
N ASP A 110 3.19 -0.61 -10.56
CA ASP A 110 3.16 -1.06 -11.96
C ASP A 110 2.10 -2.15 -12.16
N MET A 111 2.00 -3.11 -11.23
CA MET A 111 0.97 -4.15 -11.26
C MET A 111 -0.46 -3.58 -11.19
N THR A 112 -0.69 -2.57 -10.34
CA THR A 112 -2.01 -1.92 -10.26
C THR A 112 -2.35 -1.14 -11.51
N LEU A 113 -1.38 -0.46 -12.13
CA LEU A 113 -1.58 0.26 -13.40
C LEU A 113 -1.95 -0.70 -14.52
N LEU A 114 -1.24 -1.83 -14.65
CA LEU A 114 -1.56 -2.88 -15.63
C LEU A 114 -2.97 -3.44 -15.45
N SER A 115 -3.48 -3.42 -14.21
CA SER A 115 -4.80 -3.96 -13.86
C SER A 115 -5.90 -2.90 -13.80
N ASN A 116 -5.66 -1.67 -14.29
CA ASN A 116 -6.58 -0.53 -14.16
C ASN A 116 -7.14 -0.38 -12.73
N SER A 117 -6.25 -0.47 -11.76
CA SER A 117 -6.54 -0.48 -10.32
C SER A 117 -5.79 0.65 -9.63
N ASN A 118 -6.20 1.00 -8.42
CA ASN A 118 -5.55 2.04 -7.62
C ASN A 118 -4.52 1.44 -6.65
N PHE A 119 -3.44 2.18 -6.43
CA PHE A 119 -2.47 1.90 -5.39
C PHE A 119 -2.40 3.05 -4.39
N TYR A 120 -2.41 2.72 -3.10
CA TYR A 120 -2.27 3.66 -2.00
C TYR A 120 -1.19 3.15 -1.05
N VAL A 121 -0.45 4.08 -0.46
CA VAL A 121 0.51 3.79 0.60
C VAL A 121 0.18 4.66 1.80
N THR A 122 0.02 4.07 2.97
CA THR A 122 -0.09 4.82 4.23
C THR A 122 1.25 4.87 4.94
N VAL A 123 1.53 6.03 5.52
CA VAL A 123 2.75 6.31 6.29
C VAL A 123 2.42 7.13 7.54
N SER A 124 3.30 7.09 8.52
CA SER A 124 3.30 7.95 9.70
C SER A 124 4.27 9.12 9.57
N ASP A 125 4.19 10.05 10.52
CA ASP A 125 5.10 11.19 10.65
C ASP A 125 6.56 10.77 10.93
N GLY A 126 6.82 9.47 11.17
CA GLY A 126 8.16 8.92 11.39
C GLY A 126 8.97 8.67 10.11
N VAL A 127 8.38 8.82 8.92
CA VAL A 127 9.10 8.68 7.66
C VAL A 127 9.88 9.96 7.35
N ASP A 128 11.19 9.82 7.17
CA ASP A 128 12.07 10.92 6.78
C ASP A 128 11.61 11.62 5.49
N GLU A 129 11.75 12.94 5.41
CA GLU A 129 11.29 13.75 4.29
C GLU A 129 11.85 13.30 2.93
N ARG A 130 13.12 12.87 2.90
CA ARG A 130 13.75 12.35 1.68
C ARG A 130 13.09 11.06 1.25
N VAL A 131 12.83 10.16 2.20
CA VAL A 131 12.14 8.88 1.95
C VAL A 131 10.72 9.13 1.46
N LEU A 132 10.00 10.06 2.09
CA LEU A 132 8.65 10.46 1.69
C LEU A 132 8.63 11.05 0.27
N ALA A 133 9.60 11.90 -0.08
CA ALA A 133 9.72 12.48 -1.42
C ALA A 133 9.97 11.40 -2.49
N MET A 134 10.84 10.43 -2.20
CA MET A 134 11.07 9.28 -3.08
C MET A 134 9.82 8.42 -3.23
N LEU A 135 9.12 8.15 -2.13
CA LEU A 135 7.87 7.39 -2.13
C LEU A 135 6.79 8.09 -2.97
N LYS A 136 6.58 9.40 -2.78
CA LYS A 136 5.63 10.18 -3.58
C LYS A 136 5.98 10.15 -5.07
N ARG A 137 7.26 10.33 -5.43
CA ARG A 137 7.70 10.21 -6.83
C ARG A 137 7.40 8.84 -7.43
N ILE A 138 7.47 7.78 -6.62
CA ILE A 138 7.19 6.41 -7.06
C ILE A 138 5.69 6.14 -7.15
N VAL A 139 4.83 6.79 -6.36
CA VAL A 139 3.41 6.42 -6.25
C VAL A 139 2.49 7.38 -7.02
N GLU A 140 2.81 8.67 -7.02
CA GLU A 140 2.03 9.77 -7.65
C GLU A 140 2.46 10.03 -9.10
#